data_AF-A0A0G0QZV1-F1
#
_entry.id   AF-A0A0G0QZV1-F1
#
_cell.length_a   1.000
_cell.length_b   1.000
_cell.length_c   1.000
_cell.angle_alpha   90.00
_cell.angle_beta   90.00
_cell.angle_gamma   90.00
#
_symmetry.space_group_name_H-M   'P 1'
#
loop_
_entity.id
_entity.type
_entity.pdbx_description
1 polymer ?
#
loop_
_entity_poly.entity_id
_entity_poly.type
_entity_poly.pdbx_seq_one_letter_code
_entity_poly.pdbx_strand_id
1 'polypeptide(L)'
;MKYEDSASFVYGIAKRARKYYLGLTTITQDVQDFLSTDYGKAVLSNSSIQILLKQSPTEIDQIAEVFYLSQQEKQLLLSSDIGEGLFFAGQNHVAIKAIAAPFEHSSQAQTLRLSSLAPNRGLLIPPRTFLLK
;
A
#
# COMPACT_ATOMS: atom_id res chain seq x y z
N MET A 1 9.93 6.38 7.27
CA MET A 1 10.79 5.18 7.50
C MET A 1 11.53 5.34 8.82
N LYS A 2 11.36 4.42 9.78
CA LYS A 2 11.82 4.60 11.18
C LYS A 2 13.32 4.40 11.41
N TYR A 3 13.99 3.60 10.58
CA TYR A 3 15.43 3.30 10.67
C TYR A 3 16.11 3.64 9.34
N GLU A 4 17.17 4.43 9.40
CA GLU A 4 17.89 4.92 8.23
C GLU A 4 18.58 3.79 7.45
N ASP A 5 19.20 2.84 8.16
CA ASP A 5 19.87 1.70 7.53
C ASP A 5 18.92 0.82 6.71
N SER A 6 17.72 0.56 7.24
CA SER A 6 16.68 -0.17 6.52
C SER A 6 16.19 0.61 5.30
N ALA A 7 16.13 1.94 5.40
CA ALA A 7 15.73 2.80 4.29
C ALA A 7 16.75 2.78 3.15
N SER A 8 18.03 2.90 3.49
CA SER A 8 19.14 2.80 2.55
C SER A 8 19.18 1.43 1.85
N PHE A 9 18.87 0.35 2.57
CA PHE A 9 18.78 -0.98 1.99
C PHE A 9 17.67 -1.11 0.94
N VAL A 10 16.43 -0.72 1.27
CA VAL A 10 15.29 -0.75 0.33
C VAL A 10 15.54 0.14 -0.87
N TYR A 11 16.12 1.33 -0.64
CA TYR A 11 16.54 2.23 -1.70
C TYR A 11 17.56 1.59 -2.66
N GLY A 12 18.57 0.90 -2.11
CA GLY A 12 19.56 0.17 -2.90
C GLY A 12 18.93 -0.91 -3.77
N ILE A 13 17.91 -1.62 -3.26
CA ILE A 13 17.14 -2.58 -4.04
C ILE A 13 16.36 -1.86 -5.14
N ALA A 14 15.59 -0.82 -4.81
CA ALA A 14 14.74 -0.09 -5.76
C ALA A 14 15.52 0.40 -7.00
N LYS A 15 16.74 0.94 -6.80
CA LYS A 15 17.60 1.40 -7.90
C LYS A 15 18.15 0.30 -8.79
N ARG A 16 18.30 -0.93 -8.27
CA ARG A 16 18.93 -2.05 -8.98
C ARG A 16 17.95 -3.10 -9.48
N ALA A 17 16.74 -3.13 -8.93
CA ALA A 17 15.74 -4.17 -9.18
C ALA A 17 15.53 -4.43 -10.68
N ARG A 18 15.42 -3.35 -11.49
CA ARG A 18 15.29 -3.44 -12.96
C ARG A 18 16.44 -4.18 -13.64
N LYS A 19 17.67 -4.01 -13.18
CA LYS A 19 18.86 -4.68 -13.76
C LYS A 19 18.81 -6.20 -13.56
N TYR A 20 18.20 -6.65 -12.48
CA TYR A 20 18.16 -8.06 -12.08
C TYR A 20 16.80 -8.72 -12.32
N TYR A 21 15.91 -8.07 -13.09
CA TYR A 21 14.54 -8.54 -13.34
C TYR A 21 13.75 -8.81 -12.04
N LEU A 22 14.08 -8.08 -10.97
CA LEU A 22 13.39 -8.16 -9.69
C LEU A 22 12.22 -7.18 -9.68
N GLY A 23 11.04 -7.66 -9.29
CA GLY A 23 9.90 -6.80 -8.96
C GLY A 23 9.99 -6.31 -7.52
N LEU A 24 9.91 -5.00 -7.32
CA LEU A 24 9.74 -4.40 -6.00
C LEU A 24 8.36 -3.75 -5.94
N THR A 25 7.53 -4.24 -5.02
CA THR A 25 6.22 -3.65 -4.73
C THR A 25 6.27 -3.07 -3.32
N THR A 26 6.00 -1.78 -3.21
CA THR A 26 5.88 -1.09 -1.92
C THR A 26 4.42 -0.72 -1.70
N ILE A 27 3.91 -1.02 -0.51
CA ILE A 27 2.53 -0.74 -0.11
C ILE A 27 2.60 0.08 1.17
N THR A 28 1.94 1.23 1.19
CA THR A 28 1.84 2.11 2.36
C THR A 28 0.41 2.61 2.52
N GLN A 29 -0.01 2.80 3.77
CA GLN A 29 -1.27 3.47 4.11
C GLN A 29 -1.07 4.98 4.30
N ASP A 30 0.13 5.39 4.71
CA ASP A 30 0.50 6.79 4.87
C ASP A 30 1.51 7.15 3.78
N VAL A 31 1.07 7.97 2.84
CA VAL A 31 1.90 8.44 1.74
C VAL A 31 2.81 9.58 2.19
N GLN A 32 2.41 10.40 3.17
CA GLN A 32 3.21 11.53 3.65
C GLN A 32 4.47 11.05 4.36
N ASP A 33 4.35 10.05 5.23
CA ASP A 33 5.47 9.42 5.92
C ASP A 33 6.48 8.76 4.97
N PHE A 34 6.01 8.37 3.79
CA PHE A 34 6.85 7.85 2.74
C PHE A 34 7.60 8.98 2.02
N LEU A 35 6.88 10.05 1.67
CA LEU A 35 7.40 11.20 0.93
C LEU A 35 8.27 12.15 1.76
N SER A 36 8.16 12.11 3.09
CA SER A 36 8.98 12.93 3.99
C SER A 36 10.47 12.59 3.93
N THR A 37 10.83 11.45 3.34
CA THR A 37 12.21 10.98 3.22
C THR A 37 12.70 10.98 1.77
N ASP A 38 13.98 11.31 1.55
CA ASP A 38 14.60 11.24 0.22
C ASP A 38 14.58 9.82 -0.36
N TYR A 39 14.64 8.81 0.52
CA TYR A 39 14.54 7.40 0.14
C TYR A 39 13.18 7.06 -0.46
N GLY A 40 12.08 7.48 0.17
CA GLY A 40 10.72 7.22 -0.34
C GLY A 40 10.44 7.94 -1.66
N LYS A 41 10.87 9.21 -1.79
CA LYS A 41 10.79 9.94 -3.07
C LYS A 41 11.52 9.21 -4.20
N ALA A 42 12.67 8.62 -3.90
CA ALA A 42 13.43 7.86 -4.88
C ALA A 42 12.80 6.52 -5.24
N VAL A 43 12.19 5.81 -4.29
CA VAL A 43 11.42 4.60 -4.62
C VAL A 43 10.25 4.95 -5.53
N LEU A 44 9.54 6.05 -5.24
CA LEU A 44 8.42 6.51 -6.06
C LEU A 44 8.86 6.84 -7.50
N SER A 45 9.95 7.61 -7.66
CA SER A 45 10.45 7.98 -8.99
C SER A 45 11.01 6.81 -9.80
N ASN A 46 11.42 5.73 -9.13
CA ASN A 46 11.90 4.50 -9.78
C ASN A 46 10.78 3.46 -10.02
N SER A 47 9.57 3.71 -9.54
CA SER A 47 8.40 2.87 -9.81
C SER A 47 7.80 3.20 -11.16
N SER A 48 7.75 2.22 -12.08
CA SER A 48 7.11 2.37 -13.40
C SER A 48 5.59 2.22 -13.36
N ILE A 49 5.08 1.58 -12.31
CA ILE A 49 3.67 1.33 -12.07
C ILE A 49 3.36 1.83 -10.67
N GLN A 50 2.26 2.56 -10.54
CA GLN A 50 1.78 3.05 -9.25
C GLN A 50 0.26 2.82 -9.18
N ILE A 51 -0.25 2.56 -7.99
CA ILE A 51 -1.67 2.36 -7.74
C ILE A 51 -2.05 3.20 -6.54
N LEU A 52 -2.99 4.13 -6.73
CA LEU A 52 -3.60 4.90 -5.65
C LEU A 52 -5.04 4.43 -5.48
N LEU A 53 -5.33 3.85 -4.32
CA LEU A 53 -6.70 3.51 -3.92
C LEU A 53 -7.36 4.73 -3.26
N LYS A 54 -8.60 4.57 -2.78
CA LYS A 54 -9.31 5.58 -1.99
C LYS A 54 -8.42 6.27 -0.96
N GLN A 55 -8.41 7.61 -0.95
CA GLN A 55 -7.63 8.44 -0.04
C GLN A 55 -8.52 9.22 0.93
N SER A 56 -7.93 9.67 2.05
CA SER A 56 -8.60 10.54 3.00
C SER A 56 -8.71 11.98 2.44
N PRO A 57 -9.79 12.74 2.75
CA PRO A 57 -9.90 14.15 2.37
C PRO A 57 -8.79 15.04 2.94
N THR A 58 -8.11 14.60 3.99
CA THR A 58 -7.03 15.36 4.64
C THR A 58 -5.71 15.24 3.87
N GLU A 59 -5.45 14.09 3.23
CA GLU A 59 -4.18 13.81 2.55
C GLU A 59 -4.24 14.04 1.03
N ILE A 60 -5.44 14.09 0.46
CA ILE A 60 -5.66 14.11 -0.99
C ILE A 60 -4.98 15.28 -1.70
N ASP A 61 -4.87 16.45 -1.06
CA ASP A 61 -4.24 17.64 -1.67
C ASP A 61 -2.74 17.46 -1.88
N GLN A 62 -2.05 16.89 -0.90
CA GLN A 62 -0.62 16.61 -1.02
C GLN A 62 -0.36 15.48 -2.02
N ILE A 63 -1.22 14.46 -2.02
CA ILE A 63 -1.12 13.37 -3.00
C ILE A 63 -1.37 13.92 -4.42
N ALA A 64 -2.34 14.81 -4.59
CA ALA A 64 -2.59 15.44 -5.88
C ALA A 64 -1.38 16.22 -6.40
N GLU A 65 -0.68 16.95 -5.54
CA GLU A 65 0.55 17.68 -5.91
C GLU A 65 1.68 16.72 -6.31
N VAL A 66 1.90 15.67 -5.52
CA VAL A 66 3.05 14.76 -5.71
C VAL A 66 2.87 13.86 -6.94
N PHE A 67 1.65 13.43 -7.20
CA PHE A 67 1.30 12.57 -8.33
C PHE A 67 0.76 13.35 -9.53
N TYR A 68 0.78 14.68 -9.48
CA TYR A 68 0.30 15.58 -10.55
C TYR A 68 -1.13 15.25 -11.01
N LEU A 69 -2.03 15.04 -10.04
CA LEU A 69 -3.42 14.68 -10.32
C LEU A 69 -4.22 15.90 -10.79
N SER A 70 -5.08 15.67 -11.76
CA SER A 70 -6.15 16.59 -12.13
C SER A 70 -7.23 16.66 -11.05
N GLN A 71 -8.05 17.71 -11.09
CA GLN A 71 -9.17 17.84 -10.15
C GLN A 71 -10.19 16.72 -10.30
N GLN A 72 -10.36 16.18 -11.51
CA GLN A 72 -11.24 15.05 -11.78
C GLN A 72 -10.71 13.77 -11.12
N GLU A 73 -9.41 13.50 -11.23
CA GLU A 73 -8.75 12.36 -10.60
C GLU A 73 -8.78 12.46 -9.08
N LYS A 74 -8.59 13.67 -8.55
CA LYS A 74 -8.75 13.96 -7.12
C LYS A 74 -10.14 13.56 -6.62
N GLN A 75 -11.18 13.99 -7.32
CA GLN A 75 -12.57 13.66 -6.97
C GLN A 75 -12.84 12.16 -7.09
N LEU A 76 -12.30 11.51 -8.13
CA LEU A 76 -12.41 10.06 -8.30
C LEU A 76 -11.86 9.32 -7.07
N LEU A 77 -10.68 9.69 -6.56
CA LEU A 77 -10.08 9.04 -5.38
C LEU A 77 -10.88 9.28 -4.09
N LEU A 78 -11.53 10.43 -3.96
CA LEU A 78 -12.39 10.73 -2.80
C LEU A 78 -13.71 9.96 -2.83
N SER A 79 -14.30 9.79 -4.02
CA SER A 79 -15.55 9.07 -4.20
C SER A 79 -15.38 7.56 -4.43
N SER A 80 -14.15 7.06 -4.55
CA SER A 80 -13.87 5.64 -4.82
C SER A 80 -14.37 4.73 -3.70
N ASP A 81 -14.88 3.57 -4.07
CA ASP A 81 -15.20 2.48 -3.15
C ASP A 81 -13.99 1.57 -2.86
N ILE A 82 -14.17 0.61 -1.95
CA ILE A 82 -13.11 -0.35 -1.61
C ILE A 82 -12.74 -1.15 -2.86
N GLY A 83 -11.46 -1.12 -3.22
CA GLY A 83 -10.91 -1.78 -4.41
C GLY A 83 -10.95 -0.93 -5.67
N GLU A 84 -11.48 0.30 -5.62
CA GLU A 84 -11.43 1.26 -6.72
C GLU A 84 -10.32 2.30 -6.51
N GLY A 85 -9.77 2.80 -7.61
CA GLY A 85 -8.69 3.78 -7.56
C GLY A 85 -8.13 4.16 -8.93
N LEU A 86 -6.94 4.76 -8.91
CA LEU A 86 -6.16 5.15 -10.07
C LEU A 86 -4.94 4.27 -10.25
N PHE A 87 -4.67 3.91 -11.50
CA PHE A 87 -3.52 3.17 -11.96
C PHE A 87 -2.67 4.05 -12.87
N PHE A 88 -1.39 4.15 -12.54
CA PHE A 88 -0.42 4.95 -13.26
C PHE A 88 0.54 4.01 -14.00
N ALA A 89 0.64 4.19 -15.31
CA ALA A 89 1.63 3.52 -16.15
C ALA A 89 2.36 4.58 -16.99
N GLY A 90 3.53 5.01 -16.50
CA GLY A 90 4.22 6.15 -17.07
C GLY A 90 3.39 7.43 -16.94
N GLN A 91 2.99 8.00 -18.08
CA GLN A 91 2.18 9.23 -18.12
C GLN A 91 0.66 8.96 -18.21
N ASN A 92 0.26 7.69 -18.32
CA ASN A 92 -1.15 7.34 -18.45
C ASN A 92 -1.75 7.08 -17.08
N HIS A 93 -2.87 7.74 -16.80
CA HIS A 93 -3.66 7.56 -15.59
C HIS A 93 -5.00 6.93 -15.97
N VAL A 94 -5.36 5.82 -15.32
CA VAL A 94 -6.55 5.06 -15.67
C VAL A 94 -7.28 4.66 -14.39
N ALA A 95 -8.61 4.79 -14.38
CA ALA A 95 -9.41 4.26 -13.29
C ALA A 95 -9.38 2.73 -13.30
N ILE A 96 -9.22 2.12 -12.12
CA ILE A 96 -9.20 0.67 -11.94
C ILE A 96 -10.17 0.22 -10.86
N LYS A 97 -10.62 -1.03 -10.99
CA LYS A 97 -11.38 -1.74 -9.97
C LYS A 97 -10.78 -3.14 -9.79
N ALA A 98 -10.24 -3.41 -8.62
CA ALA A 98 -9.74 -4.72 -8.25
C ALA A 98 -10.92 -5.63 -7.86
N ILE A 99 -10.99 -6.80 -8.50
CA ILE A 99 -12.01 -7.82 -8.23
C ILE A 99 -11.26 -9.12 -7.92
N ALA A 100 -11.61 -9.77 -6.81
CA ALA A 100 -11.03 -11.06 -6.46
C ALA A 100 -11.55 -12.15 -7.39
N ALA A 101 -10.65 -13.01 -7.88
CA ALA A 101 -11.05 -14.15 -8.68
C ALA A 101 -11.77 -15.20 -7.82
N PRO A 102 -12.68 -16.02 -8.38
CA PRO A 102 -13.45 -17.01 -7.60
C PRO A 102 -12.57 -18.01 -6.81
N PHE A 103 -11.39 -18.34 -7.32
CA PHE A 103 -10.45 -19.24 -6.63
C PHE A 103 -9.71 -18.57 -5.46
N GLU A 104 -9.55 -17.24 -5.46
CA GLU A 104 -8.89 -16.51 -4.37
C GLU A 104 -9.75 -16.44 -3.11
N HIS A 105 -11.08 -16.42 -3.29
CA HIS A 105 -12.05 -16.55 -2.19
C HIS A 105 -11.91 -17.89 -1.45
N SER A 106 -11.55 -18.94 -2.18
CA SER A 106 -11.38 -20.29 -1.61
C SER A 106 -10.13 -20.38 -0.72
N SER A 107 -9.08 -19.65 -1.05
CA SER A 107 -7.81 -19.64 -0.32
C SER A 107 -7.88 -18.87 1.01
N GLN A 108 -8.75 -17.87 1.14
CA GLN A 108 -8.99 -17.19 2.44
C GLN A 108 -9.62 -18.12 3.48
N ALA A 109 -10.34 -19.17 3.06
CA ALA A 109 -10.86 -20.17 3.98
C ALA A 109 -9.74 -21.01 4.64
N GLN A 110 -8.55 -21.13 4.04
CA GLN A 110 -7.46 -21.93 4.60
C GLN A 110 -6.72 -21.23 5.74
N THR A 111 -6.46 -19.92 5.63
CA THR A 111 -5.79 -19.15 6.71
C THR A 111 -6.66 -19.06 7.97
N LEU A 112 -8.00 -18.95 7.80
CA LEU A 112 -8.95 -18.97 8.92
C LEU A 112 -9.13 -20.36 9.56
N ARG A 113 -8.78 -21.45 8.86
CA ARG A 113 -8.83 -22.81 9.44
C ARG A 113 -7.61 -23.15 10.30
N LEU A 114 -6.45 -22.54 10.05
CA LEU A 114 -5.23 -22.80 10.83
C LEU A 114 -5.28 -22.27 12.27
N SER A 115 -6.04 -21.20 12.55
CA SER A 115 -6.29 -20.74 13.93
C SER A 115 -7.26 -21.64 14.70
N SER A 116 -8.16 -22.35 14.00
CA SER A 116 -9.07 -23.33 14.60
C SER A 116 -8.45 -24.71 14.87
N LEU A 117 -7.23 -24.95 14.38
CA LEU A 117 -6.50 -26.21 14.48
C LEU A 117 -5.38 -26.20 15.53
N ALA A 118 -5.23 -25.13 16.31
CA ALA A 118 -4.37 -25.15 17.49
C ALA A 118 -5.05 -25.98 18.59
N PRO A 119 -4.54 -27.18 18.93
CA PRO A 119 -5.08 -27.95 20.03
C PRO A 119 -4.69 -27.26 21.34
N ASN A 120 -5.72 -26.89 22.10
CA ASN A 120 -5.75 -26.72 23.54
C ASN A 120 -4.40 -26.99 24.26
N ARG A 121 -3.55 -25.96 24.36
CA ARG A 121 -2.59 -25.84 25.46
C ARG A 121 -2.82 -24.51 26.12
N GLY A 122 -3.40 -24.57 27.31
CA GLY A 122 -3.71 -23.43 28.12
C GLY A 122 -2.48 -22.56 28.35
N LEU A 123 -2.60 -21.30 27.96
CA LEU A 123 -2.02 -20.22 28.72
C LEU A 123 -2.99 -19.04 28.64
N LEU A 124 -3.77 -18.92 29.71
CA LEU A 124 -4.61 -17.76 30.01
C LEU A 124 -3.70 -16.53 30.13
N ILE A 125 -3.74 -15.64 29.14
CA ILE A 125 -3.43 -14.23 29.36
C ILE A 125 -4.55 -13.44 28.68
N PRO A 126 -5.47 -12.80 29.43
CA PRO A 126 -6.53 -12.01 28.81
C PRO A 126 -5.92 -10.78 28.12
N PRO A 127 -6.50 -10.33 26.98
CA PRO A 127 -6.11 -9.07 26.38
C PRO A 127 -6.53 -7.95 27.33
N ARG A 128 -5.55 -7.25 27.92
CA ARG A 128 -5.83 -5.98 28.59
C ARG A 128 -6.38 -5.02 27.55
N THR A 129 -7.67 -4.73 27.67
CA THR A 129 -8.32 -3.51 27.22
C THR A 129 -7.41 -2.32 27.50
N PHE A 130 -6.99 -1.64 26.44
CA PHE A 130 -6.64 -0.22 26.52
C PHE A 130 -7.36 0.49 25.37
N LEU A 131 -8.65 0.72 25.61
CA LEU A 131 -9.24 2.01 25.25
C LEU A 131 -8.58 3.05 26.16
N LEU A 132 -7.97 4.09 25.59
CA LEU A 132 -8.29 5.49 25.90
C LEU A 132 -7.28 6.46 25.24
N LYS A 133 -7.89 7.44 24.55
CA LYS A 133 -7.39 8.72 24.04
C LYS A 133 -6.67 8.72 22.70
#